data_AF-A0A812R5F1-F1
#
_entry.id   AF-A0A812R5F1-F1
#
_cell.length_a   1.000
_cell.length_b   1.000
_cell.length_c   1.000
_cell.angle_alpha   90.00
_cell.angle_beta   90.00
_cell.angle_gamma   90.00
#
_symmetry.space_group_name_H-M   'P 1'
#
loop_
_entity.id
_entity.type
_entity.pdbx_description
1 polymer ?
#
loop_
_entity_poly.entity_id
_entity_poly.type
_entity_poly.pdbx_seq_one_letter_code
_entity_poly.pdbx_strand_id
1 'polypeptide(L)'
;MKLVIALHDQDQCERKQEGQYLSRSAEVMRKSLDETVSTKNMNLDRHMRLVLTHRGPEFWSAQALQESALRRVRNQYYTREFAHLVFTELLMCNAKDIFLSPRVIQFRQRLTQELVEHEVVTCRGRTNAVLMLTAVSSEETSVLVDALAAHLPAGGLQQVKYLSVDNPSAKLWHHVRRRCPNLQILALDPVHLAMTCEFASSRKRTASSTILRTILQKFSACSHTCTPCSWGPIFTGDKFRPLTREEEQARLQIEDRSMRISIAEKILSQLDATVPFFERIEWIRSLAALAAVRRSEVECVVPGPNRKMFELLHTAAAGPRTEWYLNNLRMRRAISPSRLSLVPVGTTSNEALHHEINNWFRETQKLHKTTLELKLSIMSFGKLLTHNTALYWTTTRQMSEAEVLARTASVALWSPQQWVQWCEELAVGRKTEKATLNLHPRRQAERRAVKDMLKKKPAASVGQDRKRRITPNTLLRQDNLRRAGVRGRAPVS
;
A
#
# COMPACT_ATOMS: atom_id res chain seq x y z
N MET A 1 -7.18 -5.92 7.25
CA MET A 1 -7.18 -5.16 5.98
C MET A 1 -8.26 -5.78 5.12
N LYS A 2 -8.92 -5.08 4.18
CA LYS A 2 -9.75 -5.75 3.15
C LYS A 2 -9.71 -5.01 1.82
N LEU A 3 -9.20 -5.75 0.85
CA LEU A 3 -8.84 -5.30 -0.46
C LEU A 3 -10.04 -5.23 -1.39
N VAL A 4 -10.17 -4.17 -2.19
CA VAL A 4 -11.17 -4.16 -3.25
C VAL A 4 -10.49 -4.05 -4.60
N ILE A 5 -10.71 -5.05 -5.47
CA ILE A 5 -10.50 -4.92 -6.91
C ILE A 5 -11.86 -4.69 -7.53
N ALA A 6 -12.12 -3.48 -8.02
CA ALA A 6 -13.35 -3.12 -8.72
C ALA A 6 -13.05 -2.87 -10.19
N LEU A 7 -13.81 -3.49 -11.09
CA LEU A 7 -13.65 -3.36 -12.55
C LEU A 7 -14.29 -2.06 -13.05
N HIS A 8 -13.69 -0.93 -12.74
CA HIS A 8 -14.06 0.35 -13.36
C HIS A 8 -13.04 0.66 -14.45
N ASP A 9 -13.32 0.31 -15.71
CA ASP A 9 -12.61 0.85 -16.88
C ASP A 9 -13.26 0.39 -18.21
N GLN A 10 -14.59 0.44 -18.37
CA GLN A 10 -15.19 0.10 -19.67
C GLN A 10 -14.89 1.22 -20.70
N ASP A 11 -15.10 2.48 -20.34
CA ASP A 11 -14.96 3.63 -21.26
C ASP A 11 -13.49 3.87 -21.69
N GLN A 12 -12.52 3.68 -20.79
CA GLN A 12 -11.10 3.89 -21.11
C GLN A 12 -10.47 2.69 -21.84
N CYS A 13 -11.00 1.47 -21.68
CA CYS A 13 -10.66 0.33 -22.55
C CYS A 13 -11.28 0.42 -23.96
N GLU A 14 -12.45 1.03 -24.09
CA GLU A 14 -13.08 1.30 -25.39
C GLU A 14 -12.48 2.51 -26.12
N ARG A 15 -11.52 3.22 -25.50
CA ARG A 15 -10.94 4.50 -25.98
C ARG A 15 -12.02 5.53 -26.34
N LYS A 16 -13.19 5.46 -25.71
CA LYS A 16 -14.25 6.44 -25.92
C LYS A 16 -13.93 7.66 -25.08
N GLN A 17 -13.77 8.79 -25.76
CA GLN A 17 -13.49 10.07 -25.15
C GLN A 17 -14.80 10.66 -24.60
N GLU A 18 -15.44 9.99 -23.63
CA GLU A 18 -16.57 10.61 -22.95
C GLU A 18 -16.03 11.73 -22.04
N GLY A 19 -16.25 12.97 -22.50
CA GLY A 19 -15.40 14.14 -22.26
C GLY A 19 -15.35 14.73 -20.85
N GLN A 20 -15.74 14.01 -19.80
CA GLN A 20 -15.92 14.60 -18.46
C GLN A 20 -15.29 13.82 -17.31
N TYR A 21 -14.49 12.78 -17.52
CA TYR A 21 -13.86 12.08 -16.38
C TYR A 21 -12.87 12.97 -15.61
N LEU A 22 -11.89 13.56 -16.29
CA LEU A 22 -10.93 14.48 -15.66
C LEU A 22 -11.61 15.76 -15.15
N SER A 23 -12.64 16.25 -15.85
CA SER A 23 -13.38 17.44 -15.41
C SER A 23 -14.17 17.15 -14.13
N ARG A 24 -14.83 15.99 -14.02
CA ARG A 24 -15.52 15.56 -12.79
C ARG A 24 -14.56 15.35 -11.62
N SER A 25 -13.41 14.70 -11.84
CA SER A 25 -12.39 14.53 -10.79
C SER A 25 -11.77 15.86 -10.36
N ALA A 26 -11.54 16.78 -11.32
CA ALA A 26 -11.09 18.14 -11.02
C ALA A 26 -12.18 18.95 -10.29
N GLU A 27 -13.45 18.76 -10.63
CA GLU A 27 -14.56 19.47 -10.00
C GLU A 27 -14.84 18.98 -8.58
N VAL A 28 -14.68 17.70 -8.28
CA VAL A 28 -14.69 17.18 -6.90
C VAL A 28 -13.56 17.81 -6.09
N MET A 29 -12.35 17.91 -6.63
CA MET A 29 -11.26 18.60 -5.92
C MET A 29 -11.48 20.10 -5.79
N ARG A 30 -12.06 20.78 -6.78
CA ARG A 30 -12.43 22.20 -6.67
C ARG A 30 -13.55 22.43 -5.65
N LYS A 31 -14.49 21.48 -5.51
CA LYS A 31 -15.54 21.53 -4.47
C LYS A 31 -14.97 21.25 -3.07
N SER A 32 -13.91 20.45 -2.99
CA SER A 32 -13.23 20.09 -1.74
C SER A 32 -12.13 21.08 -1.32
N LEU A 33 -11.74 22.01 -2.18
CA LEU A 33 -10.73 23.03 -1.94
C LEU A 33 -11.40 24.41 -2.06
N ASP A 34 -11.39 25.19 -0.98
CA ASP A 34 -11.91 26.56 -0.99
C ASP A 34 -11.29 27.38 -2.13
N GLU A 35 -12.11 28.15 -2.86
CA GLU A 35 -11.79 28.77 -4.17
C GLU A 35 -10.68 29.84 -4.10
N THR A 36 -10.15 30.10 -2.91
CA THR A 36 -9.14 31.14 -2.62
C THR A 36 -7.69 30.67 -2.81
N VAL A 37 -7.44 29.40 -3.16
CA VAL A 37 -6.07 28.85 -3.18
C VAL A 37 -5.41 28.90 -4.57
N SER A 38 -4.44 29.80 -4.73
CA SER A 38 -3.62 29.96 -5.94
C SER A 38 -2.82 28.69 -6.31
N THR A 39 -3.04 28.19 -7.53
CA THR A 39 -2.47 26.94 -8.06
C THR A 39 -1.00 27.00 -8.46
N LYS A 40 -0.37 28.19 -8.46
CA LYS A 40 1.01 28.38 -8.95
C LYS A 40 2.10 28.11 -7.90
N ASN A 41 1.76 28.00 -6.61
CA ASN A 41 2.72 27.77 -5.53
C ASN A 41 2.08 26.95 -4.39
N MET A 42 1.90 25.64 -4.56
CA MET A 42 1.47 24.76 -3.46
C MET A 42 2.62 24.51 -2.46
N ASN A 43 2.91 25.53 -1.66
CA ASN A 43 3.60 25.44 -0.38
C ASN A 43 2.62 25.87 0.74
N LEU A 44 1.38 25.38 0.72
CA LEU A 44 0.31 25.79 1.65
C LEU A 44 0.76 25.70 3.11
N ASP A 45 1.48 24.64 3.47
CA ASP A 45 2.04 24.45 4.81
C ASP A 45 3.05 25.55 5.21
N ARG A 46 3.70 26.20 4.24
CA ARG A 46 4.61 27.33 4.48
C ARG A 46 3.84 28.62 4.81
N HIS A 47 2.59 28.73 4.36
CA HIS A 47 1.78 29.95 4.45
C HIS A 47 0.64 29.89 5.47
N MET A 48 0.42 28.77 6.17
CA MET A 48 -0.53 28.69 7.28
C MET A 48 0.17 28.33 8.59
N ARG A 49 -0.30 28.88 9.72
CA ARG A 49 0.12 28.47 11.06
C ARG A 49 -1.08 28.21 11.95
N LEU A 50 -0.93 27.23 12.83
CA LEU A 50 -1.87 26.99 13.92
C LEU A 50 -1.70 28.08 14.99
N VAL A 51 -2.80 28.76 15.32
CA VAL A 51 -2.91 29.77 16.37
C VAL A 51 -3.88 29.27 17.43
N LEU A 52 -3.47 29.25 18.70
CA LEU A 52 -4.34 28.90 19.81
C LEU A 52 -5.02 30.17 20.35
N THR A 53 -6.34 30.26 20.16
CA THR A 53 -7.16 31.38 20.64
C THR A 53 -7.95 30.97 21.89
N HIS A 54 -8.54 31.93 22.60
CA HIS A 54 -9.43 31.63 23.73
C HIS A 54 -10.70 30.89 23.30
N ARG A 55 -11.05 30.91 22.00
CA ARG A 55 -12.19 30.20 21.42
C ARG A 55 -11.82 28.79 20.95
N GLY A 56 -10.54 28.55 20.65
CA GLY A 56 -10.03 27.27 20.22
C GLY A 56 -8.83 27.38 19.27
N PRO A 57 -8.35 26.26 18.72
CA PRO A 57 -7.33 26.27 17.68
C PRO A 57 -7.90 26.81 16.36
N GLU A 58 -7.19 27.74 15.73
CA GLU A 58 -7.54 28.34 14.45
C GLU A 58 -6.33 28.30 13.50
N PHE A 59 -6.56 28.19 12.19
CA PHE A 59 -5.50 28.24 11.18
C PHE A 59 -5.47 29.62 10.54
N TRP A 60 -4.37 30.34 10.74
CA TRP A 60 -4.22 31.70 10.23
C TRP A 60 -3.16 31.72 9.14
N SER A 61 -3.34 32.61 8.15
CA SER A 61 -2.32 32.83 7.12
C SER A 61 -1.07 33.47 7.72
N ALA A 62 0.10 33.20 7.15
CA ALA A 62 1.36 33.74 7.62
C ALA A 62 1.39 35.27 7.58
N GLN A 63 0.62 35.87 6.68
CA GLN A 63 0.42 37.32 6.59
C GLN A 63 -0.46 37.83 7.74
N ALA A 64 -1.59 37.18 8.01
CA ALA A 64 -2.46 37.54 9.13
C ALA A 64 -1.73 37.46 10.49
N LEU A 65 -0.76 36.56 10.64
CA LEU A 65 0.10 36.51 11.84
C LEU A 65 1.02 37.72 11.99
N GLN A 66 1.51 38.29 10.89
CA GLN A 66 2.41 39.45 10.93
C GLN A 66 1.65 40.72 11.34
N GLU A 67 0.38 40.78 10.99
CA GLU A 67 -0.52 41.90 11.29
C GLU A 67 -1.20 41.77 12.66
N SER A 68 -1.08 40.59 13.30
CA SER A 68 -1.76 40.27 14.55
C SER A 68 -0.82 40.19 15.75
N ALA A 69 -1.27 40.70 16.90
CA ALA A 69 -0.52 40.67 18.15
C ALA A 69 -0.54 39.27 18.82
N LEU A 70 0.18 38.31 18.23
CA LEU A 70 0.29 36.93 18.72
C LEU A 70 1.63 36.65 19.41
N ARG A 71 1.60 35.78 20.42
CA ARG A 71 2.80 35.23 21.05
C ARG A 71 3.21 33.93 20.36
N ARG A 72 4.51 33.67 20.31
CA ARG A 72 5.09 32.51 19.63
C ARG A 72 6.03 31.74 20.54
N VAL A 73 5.85 30.42 20.59
CA VAL A 73 6.81 29.48 21.19
C VAL A 73 7.13 28.41 20.16
N ARG A 74 8.39 28.36 19.71
CA ARG A 74 8.83 27.50 18.59
C ARG A 74 8.00 27.71 17.32
N ASN A 75 7.17 26.75 16.93
CA ASN A 75 6.31 26.81 15.75
C ASN A 75 4.82 26.97 16.09
N GLN A 76 4.49 27.18 17.37
CA GLN A 76 3.13 27.37 17.84
C GLN A 76 2.88 28.83 18.16
N TYR A 77 1.76 29.35 17.69
CA TYR A 77 1.31 30.72 17.90
C TYR A 77 0.09 30.70 18.81
N TYR A 78 -0.09 31.72 19.64
CA TYR A 78 -1.26 31.83 20.50
C TYR A 78 -1.58 33.28 20.86
N THR A 79 -2.86 33.52 21.15
CA THR A 79 -3.37 34.84 21.54
C THR A 79 -3.04 35.15 23.01
N ARG A 80 -3.05 36.43 23.38
CA ARG A 80 -2.83 36.85 24.77
C ARG A 80 -3.95 36.32 25.68
N GLU A 81 -5.16 36.25 25.17
CA GLU A 81 -6.36 35.76 25.83
C GLU A 81 -6.23 34.26 26.11
N PHE A 82 -5.69 33.48 25.17
CA PHE A 82 -5.35 32.07 25.41
C PHE A 82 -4.30 31.91 26.51
N ALA A 83 -3.23 32.73 26.48
CA ALA A 83 -2.21 32.70 27.51
C ALA A 83 -2.76 33.06 28.90
N HIS A 84 -3.66 34.06 28.95
CA HIS A 84 -4.33 34.47 30.18
C HIS A 84 -5.26 33.38 30.71
N LEU A 85 -5.99 32.69 29.82
CA LEU A 85 -6.82 31.55 30.19
C LEU A 85 -5.97 30.42 30.79
N VAL A 86 -4.87 30.06 30.13
CA VAL A 86 -3.94 29.03 30.64
C VAL A 86 -3.29 29.45 31.97
N PHE A 87 -2.91 30.71 32.10
CA PHE A 87 -2.29 31.26 33.30
C PHE A 87 -3.26 31.36 34.49
N THR A 88 -4.52 31.76 34.22
CA THR A 88 -5.58 31.80 35.24
C THR A 88 -5.88 30.38 35.73
N GLU A 89 -5.99 29.41 34.83
CA GLU A 89 -6.20 28.00 35.21
C GLU A 89 -4.98 27.42 35.96
N LEU A 90 -3.76 27.81 35.60
CA LEU A 90 -2.52 27.45 36.31
C LEU A 90 -2.52 27.96 37.76
N LEU A 91 -2.96 29.21 37.98
CA LEU A 91 -3.06 29.82 39.29
C LEU A 91 -4.20 29.20 40.13
N MET A 92 -5.35 28.93 39.51
CA MET A 92 -6.51 28.32 40.18
C MET A 92 -6.28 26.86 40.58
N CYS A 93 -5.39 26.15 39.86
CA CYS A 93 -5.04 24.75 40.13
C CYS A 93 -3.71 24.60 40.93
N ASN A 94 -3.17 25.68 41.52
CA ASN A 94 -1.90 25.65 42.29
C ASN A 94 -0.74 24.94 41.56
N ALA A 95 -0.71 25.01 40.22
CA ALA A 95 0.24 24.32 39.35
C ALA A 95 0.40 22.79 39.56
N LYS A 96 -0.45 22.15 40.37
CA LYS A 96 -0.48 20.70 40.58
C LYS A 96 -1.66 20.14 39.79
N ASP A 97 -1.36 19.45 38.70
CA ASP A 97 -2.30 18.73 37.83
C ASP A 97 -3.24 19.56 36.94
N ILE A 98 -2.64 20.30 36.01
CA ILE A 98 -3.31 20.92 34.84
C ILE A 98 -4.10 19.88 33.99
N PHE A 99 -3.83 18.58 34.12
CA PHE A 99 -4.45 17.53 33.32
C PHE A 99 -5.87 17.12 33.75
N LEU A 100 -6.41 17.69 34.85
CA LEU A 100 -7.68 17.26 35.43
C LEU A 100 -8.78 18.35 35.53
N SER A 101 -8.55 19.57 35.04
CA SER A 101 -9.62 20.60 35.01
C SER A 101 -10.76 20.16 34.07
N PRO A 102 -12.05 20.20 34.49
CA PRO A 102 -13.18 19.78 33.66
C PRO A 102 -13.27 20.53 32.32
N ARG A 103 -12.84 21.79 32.25
CA ARG A 103 -12.78 22.57 30.99
C ARG A 103 -11.62 22.15 30.10
N VAL A 104 -10.47 21.78 30.68
CA VAL A 104 -9.32 21.20 29.94
C VAL A 104 -9.62 19.76 29.52
N ILE A 105 -10.37 18.99 30.31
CA ILE A 105 -10.90 17.68 29.95
C ILE A 105 -11.93 17.81 28.84
N GLN A 106 -12.81 18.81 28.86
CA GLN A 106 -13.79 19.05 27.79
C GLN A 106 -13.12 19.54 26.48
N PHE A 107 -12.06 20.36 26.61
CA PHE A 107 -11.19 20.76 25.49
C PHE A 107 -10.40 19.55 24.96
N ARG A 108 -9.88 18.69 25.85
CA ARG A 108 -9.22 17.43 25.51
C ARG A 108 -10.21 16.43 24.91
N GLN A 109 -11.45 16.35 25.37
CA GLN A 109 -12.53 15.50 24.84
C GLN A 109 -12.94 15.93 23.44
N ARG A 110 -13.01 17.24 23.18
CA ARG A 110 -13.15 17.78 21.80
C ARG A 110 -11.91 17.48 20.94
N LEU A 111 -10.69 17.45 21.51
CA LEU A 111 -9.47 17.02 20.82
C LEU A 111 -9.34 15.48 20.65
N THR A 112 -9.95 14.66 21.51
CA THR A 112 -9.85 13.19 21.51
C THR A 112 -11.00 12.48 20.80
N GLN A 113 -12.08 13.18 20.43
CA GLN A 113 -13.10 12.60 19.54
C GLN A 113 -12.55 12.33 18.11
N GLU A 114 -11.35 12.81 17.79
CA GLU A 114 -10.61 12.57 16.54
C GLU A 114 -9.29 11.79 16.74
N LEU A 115 -9.15 11.04 17.83
CA LEU A 115 -8.08 10.04 17.99
C LEU A 115 -8.64 8.61 17.83
N VAL A 116 -9.54 8.42 16.88
CA VAL A 116 -9.79 7.07 16.37
C VAL A 116 -8.55 6.68 15.55
N GLU A 117 -7.95 5.54 15.85
CA GLU A 117 -6.92 4.98 14.98
C GLU A 117 -7.56 4.74 13.62
N HIS A 118 -7.19 5.58 12.64
CA HIS A 118 -7.73 5.51 11.30
C HIS A 118 -6.92 4.52 10.46
N GLU A 119 -7.61 3.60 9.82
CA GLU A 119 -7.01 2.67 8.88
C GLU A 119 -7.15 3.20 7.46
N VAL A 120 -6.12 3.01 6.65
CA VAL A 120 -6.17 3.41 5.24
C VAL A 120 -6.69 2.25 4.43
N VAL A 121 -7.82 2.45 3.74
CA VAL A 121 -8.44 1.48 2.85
C VAL A 121 -8.23 1.91 1.41
N THR A 122 -7.88 0.95 0.57
CA THR A 122 -7.53 1.15 -0.82
C THR A 122 -8.30 0.19 -1.73
N CYS A 123 -8.71 0.70 -2.89
CA CYS A 123 -9.34 -0.07 -3.96
C CYS A 123 -8.58 0.17 -5.26
N ARG A 124 -8.25 -0.91 -5.97
CA ARG A 124 -7.53 -0.85 -7.25
C ARG A 124 -8.40 -1.33 -8.39
N GLY A 125 -8.29 -0.65 -9.52
CA GLY A 125 -8.91 -1.09 -10.77
C GLY A 125 -8.11 -2.21 -11.42
N ARG A 126 -8.72 -2.92 -12.38
CA ARG A 126 -8.02 -3.94 -13.17
C ARG A 126 -6.77 -3.39 -13.84
N THR A 127 -6.77 -2.14 -14.29
CA THR A 127 -5.64 -1.49 -14.96
C THR A 127 -4.60 -0.93 -13.99
N ASN A 128 -4.71 -1.26 -12.70
CA ASN A 128 -3.93 -0.64 -11.63
C ASN A 128 -4.25 0.85 -11.44
N ALA A 129 -5.47 1.30 -11.78
CA ALA A 129 -5.97 2.60 -11.36
C ALA A 129 -6.22 2.62 -9.84
N VAL A 130 -5.97 3.73 -9.15
CA VAL A 130 -6.46 3.91 -7.76
C VAL A 130 -7.92 4.35 -7.85
N LEU A 131 -8.85 3.49 -7.43
CA LEU A 131 -10.28 3.77 -7.47
C LEU A 131 -10.79 4.33 -6.13
N MET A 132 -10.15 3.94 -5.03
CA MET A 132 -10.43 4.45 -3.70
C MET A 132 -9.13 4.47 -2.90
N LEU A 133 -8.91 5.53 -2.15
CA LEU A 133 -7.82 5.68 -1.20
C LEU A 133 -8.33 6.60 -0.10
N THR A 134 -8.75 6.03 1.03
CA THR A 134 -9.49 6.77 2.05
C THR A 134 -9.18 6.26 3.46
N ALA A 135 -9.38 7.13 4.45
CA ALA A 135 -9.25 6.79 5.85
C ALA A 135 -10.60 6.32 6.40
N VAL A 136 -10.63 5.18 7.07
CA VAL A 136 -11.82 4.65 7.74
C VAL A 136 -11.58 4.53 9.24
N SER A 137 -12.66 4.46 10.01
CA SER A 137 -12.60 4.26 11.46
C SER A 137 -12.46 2.79 11.87
N SER A 138 -12.76 1.84 10.99
CA SER A 138 -12.57 0.41 11.23
C SER A 138 -12.63 -0.42 9.93
N GLU A 139 -12.13 -1.66 10.00
CA GLU A 139 -12.28 -2.69 8.96
C GLU A 139 -13.62 -3.43 8.99
N GLU A 140 -14.63 -2.92 9.71
CA GLU A 140 -15.93 -3.55 9.70
C GLU A 140 -16.54 -3.57 8.29
N THR A 141 -17.22 -4.67 7.97
CA THR A 141 -17.76 -4.89 6.63
C THR A 141 -18.74 -3.80 6.19
N SER A 142 -19.56 -3.27 7.09
CA SER A 142 -20.45 -2.13 6.81
C SER A 142 -19.66 -0.88 6.43
N VAL A 143 -18.68 -0.51 7.27
CA VAL A 143 -17.82 0.68 7.07
C VAL A 143 -17.09 0.61 5.73
N LEU A 144 -16.50 -0.54 5.41
CA LEU A 144 -15.78 -0.73 4.14
C LEU A 144 -16.70 -0.60 2.91
N VAL A 145 -17.90 -1.15 2.99
CA VAL A 145 -18.87 -1.14 1.88
C VAL A 145 -19.49 0.24 1.70
N ASP A 146 -19.74 0.96 2.79
CA ASP A 146 -20.23 2.34 2.73
C ASP A 146 -19.13 3.29 2.23
N ALA A 147 -17.87 3.09 2.64
CA ALA A 147 -16.73 3.81 2.07
C ALA A 147 -16.62 3.55 0.55
N LEU A 148 -16.77 2.30 0.10
CA LEU A 148 -16.77 1.97 -1.32
C LEU A 148 -17.89 2.70 -2.08
N ALA A 149 -19.10 2.71 -1.51
CA ALA A 149 -20.25 3.37 -2.12
C ALA A 149 -20.14 4.91 -2.15
N ALA A 150 -19.44 5.50 -1.17
CA ALA A 150 -19.20 6.94 -1.12
C ALA A 150 -18.16 7.42 -2.14
N HIS A 151 -17.18 6.58 -2.48
CA HIS A 151 -16.07 6.97 -3.35
C HIS A 151 -16.25 6.55 -4.82
N LEU A 152 -17.09 5.55 -5.10
CA LEU A 152 -17.36 5.11 -6.46
C LEU A 152 -18.73 5.59 -6.95
N PRO A 153 -18.83 6.14 -8.18
CA PRO A 153 -20.12 6.51 -8.75
C PRO A 153 -21.00 5.27 -8.94
N ALA A 154 -22.33 5.45 -8.92
CA ALA A 154 -23.29 4.35 -9.05
C ALA A 154 -23.06 3.50 -10.32
N GLY A 155 -22.78 4.15 -11.46
CA GLY A 155 -22.43 3.45 -12.70
C GLY A 155 -21.14 2.62 -12.57
N GLY A 156 -20.20 3.08 -11.76
CA GLY A 156 -18.98 2.36 -11.43
C GLY A 156 -19.22 1.12 -10.58
N LEU A 157 -20.05 1.23 -9.55
CA LEU A 157 -20.46 0.10 -8.71
C LEU A 157 -21.20 -0.97 -9.52
N GLN A 158 -22.01 -0.56 -10.50
CA GLN A 158 -22.67 -1.47 -11.43
C GLN A 158 -21.69 -2.20 -12.36
N GLN A 159 -20.50 -1.67 -12.63
CA GLN A 159 -19.51 -2.35 -13.47
C GLN A 159 -18.72 -3.45 -12.72
N VAL A 160 -18.78 -3.46 -11.38
CA VAL A 160 -18.02 -4.40 -10.56
C VAL A 160 -18.58 -5.83 -10.69
N LYS A 161 -17.87 -6.68 -11.44
CA LYS A 161 -18.20 -8.11 -11.60
C LYS A 161 -17.39 -9.03 -10.70
N TYR A 162 -16.13 -8.69 -10.44
CA TYR A 162 -15.20 -9.55 -9.73
C TYR A 162 -14.45 -8.74 -8.68
N LEU A 163 -14.25 -9.33 -7.51
CA LEU A 163 -13.64 -8.68 -6.36
C LEU A 163 -12.64 -9.63 -5.70
N SER A 164 -11.37 -9.24 -5.59
CA SER A 164 -10.37 -9.96 -4.79
C SER A 164 -10.13 -9.24 -3.47
N VAL A 165 -10.20 -9.97 -2.36
CA VAL A 165 -9.98 -9.49 -0.97
C VAL A 165 -8.98 -10.42 -0.26
N ASP A 166 -8.39 -9.95 0.82
CA ASP A 166 -7.50 -10.73 1.69
C ASP A 166 -8.25 -11.60 2.72
N ASN A 167 -9.49 -11.24 3.06
CA ASN A 167 -10.31 -11.92 4.05
C ASN A 167 -11.80 -11.92 3.64
N PRO A 168 -12.19 -12.75 2.65
CA PRO A 168 -13.58 -12.87 2.24
C PRO A 168 -14.43 -13.52 3.31
N SER A 169 -15.73 -13.22 3.28
CA SER A 169 -16.73 -13.81 4.17
C SER A 169 -18.10 -13.72 3.52
N ALA A 170 -19.05 -14.57 3.95
CA ALA A 170 -20.44 -14.49 3.51
C ALA A 170 -21.02 -13.09 3.79
N LYS A 171 -20.75 -12.53 4.98
CA LYS A 171 -21.16 -11.17 5.35
C LYS A 171 -20.65 -10.13 4.34
N LEU A 172 -19.36 -10.18 4.00
CA LEU A 172 -18.78 -9.26 3.00
C LEU A 172 -19.41 -9.43 1.62
N TRP A 173 -19.59 -10.69 1.18
CA TRP A 173 -20.25 -10.99 -0.08
C TRP A 173 -21.64 -10.34 -0.17
N HIS A 174 -22.49 -10.57 0.83
CA HIS A 174 -23.86 -10.02 0.84
C HIS A 174 -23.87 -8.50 0.88
N HIS A 175 -23.03 -7.87 1.70
CA HIS A 175 -22.98 -6.41 1.79
C HIS A 175 -22.46 -5.77 0.51
N VAL A 176 -21.37 -6.29 -0.08
CA VAL A 176 -20.85 -5.75 -1.35
C VAL A 176 -21.87 -5.96 -2.46
N ARG A 177 -22.51 -7.13 -2.57
CA ARG A 177 -23.50 -7.40 -3.63
C ARG A 177 -24.71 -6.46 -3.59
N ARG A 178 -25.08 -5.94 -2.41
CA ARG A 178 -26.12 -4.91 -2.29
C ARG A 178 -25.72 -3.58 -2.94
N ARG A 179 -24.44 -3.19 -2.86
CA ARG A 179 -23.92 -1.95 -3.48
C ARG A 179 -23.45 -2.16 -4.91
N CYS A 180 -22.96 -3.35 -5.23
CA CYS A 180 -22.45 -3.77 -6.53
C CYS A 180 -23.36 -4.88 -7.10
N PRO A 181 -24.50 -4.53 -7.74
CA PRO A 181 -25.54 -5.49 -8.12
C PRO A 181 -25.06 -6.55 -9.12
N ASN A 182 -24.05 -6.22 -9.94
CA ASN A 182 -23.48 -7.11 -10.94
C ASN A 182 -22.29 -7.95 -10.41
N LEU A 183 -22.05 -7.96 -9.10
CA LEU A 183 -20.99 -8.76 -8.51
C LEU A 183 -21.26 -10.27 -8.71
N GLN A 184 -20.35 -10.92 -9.43
CA GLN A 184 -20.41 -12.33 -9.77
C GLN A 184 -19.50 -13.18 -8.88
N ILE A 185 -18.29 -12.72 -8.55
CA ILE A 185 -17.31 -13.52 -7.79
C ILE A 185 -16.57 -12.66 -6.77
N LEU A 186 -16.46 -13.17 -5.54
CA LEU A 186 -15.56 -12.68 -4.49
C LEU A 186 -14.48 -13.74 -4.26
N ALA A 187 -13.21 -13.38 -4.41
CA ALA A 187 -12.08 -14.30 -4.32
C ALA A 187 -11.15 -13.94 -3.17
N LEU A 188 -10.55 -14.96 -2.55
CA LEU A 188 -9.43 -14.78 -1.63
C LEU A 188 -8.15 -14.57 -2.43
N ASP A 189 -7.33 -13.63 -1.99
CA ASP A 189 -6.00 -13.44 -2.54
C ASP A 189 -5.05 -14.59 -2.16
N PRO A 190 -4.51 -15.33 -3.14
CA PRO A 190 -3.50 -16.36 -2.90
C PRO A 190 -2.22 -15.79 -2.27
N VAL A 191 -1.79 -14.58 -2.60
CA VAL A 191 -0.45 -14.09 -2.26
C VAL A 191 -0.29 -13.78 -0.76
N HIS A 192 -1.36 -13.35 -0.09
CA HIS A 192 -1.31 -12.99 1.33
C HIS A 192 -0.85 -14.13 2.26
N LEU A 193 -1.11 -15.39 1.92
CA LEU A 193 -0.63 -16.51 2.74
C LEU A 193 0.91 -16.55 2.78
N ALA A 194 1.56 -16.45 1.62
CA ALA A 194 3.02 -16.41 1.55
C ALA A 194 3.59 -15.17 2.24
N MET A 195 2.98 -14.01 2.07
CA MET A 195 3.41 -12.77 2.74
C MET A 195 3.34 -12.90 4.26
N THR A 196 2.25 -13.51 4.77
CA THR A 196 2.09 -13.76 6.19
C THR A 196 3.19 -14.68 6.69
N CYS A 197 3.47 -15.80 6.01
CA CYS A 197 4.55 -16.71 6.37
C CYS A 197 5.94 -16.04 6.35
N GLU A 198 6.21 -15.14 5.40
CA GLU A 198 7.48 -14.41 5.30
C GLU A 198 7.74 -13.47 6.48
N PHE A 199 6.70 -13.07 7.23
CA PHE A 199 6.91 -12.31 8.47
C PHE A 199 7.69 -13.11 9.52
N ALA A 200 7.57 -14.44 9.55
CA ALA A 200 8.37 -15.29 10.43
C ALA A 200 9.88 -15.18 10.16
N SER A 201 10.25 -14.84 8.92
CA SER A 201 11.64 -14.73 8.47
C SER A 201 12.06 -13.28 8.26
N SER A 202 11.51 -12.34 9.03
CA SER A 202 11.81 -10.90 8.91
C SER A 202 11.61 -10.36 7.48
N ARG A 203 10.54 -10.80 6.82
CA ARG A 203 10.17 -10.43 5.43
C ARG A 203 11.20 -10.86 4.37
N LYS A 204 12.03 -11.86 4.67
CA LYS A 204 12.94 -12.47 3.69
C LYS A 204 12.28 -13.68 3.04
N ARG A 205 12.55 -13.88 1.75
CA ARG A 205 12.18 -15.10 1.06
C ARG A 205 13.04 -16.26 1.55
N THR A 206 12.40 -17.35 1.95
CA THR A 206 13.06 -18.61 2.34
C THR A 206 12.82 -19.69 1.29
N ALA A 207 13.41 -20.87 1.49
CA ALA A 207 13.10 -22.02 0.62
C ALA A 207 11.62 -22.39 0.73
N SER A 208 11.05 -22.40 1.94
CA SER A 208 9.61 -22.67 2.13
C SER A 208 8.72 -21.61 1.50
N SER A 209 9.04 -20.33 1.68
CA SER A 209 8.21 -19.26 1.10
C SER A 209 8.29 -19.23 -0.43
N THR A 210 9.43 -19.62 -1.00
CA THR A 210 9.60 -19.77 -2.45
C THR A 210 8.71 -20.90 -2.99
N ILE A 211 8.75 -22.08 -2.37
CA ILE A 211 7.88 -23.22 -2.74
C ILE A 211 6.41 -22.83 -2.56
N LEU A 212 6.05 -22.21 -1.43
CA LEU A 212 4.69 -21.76 -1.17
C LEU A 212 4.19 -20.77 -2.23
N ARG A 213 5.04 -19.84 -2.68
CA ARG A 213 4.70 -18.92 -3.78
C ARG A 213 4.46 -19.67 -5.09
N THR A 214 5.26 -20.69 -5.41
CA THR A 214 5.04 -21.56 -6.58
C THR A 214 3.69 -22.29 -6.49
N ILE A 215 3.36 -22.85 -5.32
CA ILE A 215 2.07 -23.50 -5.08
C ILE A 215 0.92 -22.49 -5.26
N LEU A 216 1.02 -21.31 -4.65
CA LEU A 216 -0.02 -20.27 -4.71
C LEU A 216 -0.18 -19.65 -6.10
N GLN A 217 0.87 -19.65 -6.92
CA GLN A 217 0.83 -19.18 -8.31
C GLN A 217 -0.14 -20.03 -9.15
N LYS A 218 -0.35 -21.30 -8.82
CA LYS A 218 -1.34 -22.17 -9.48
C LYS A 218 -2.77 -21.63 -9.34
N PHE A 219 -3.11 -20.88 -8.28
CA PHE A 219 -4.42 -20.20 -8.18
C PHE A 219 -4.56 -19.01 -9.12
N SER A 220 -3.46 -18.55 -9.71
CA SER A 220 -3.45 -17.47 -10.70
C SER A 220 -3.23 -17.96 -12.14
N ALA A 221 -2.96 -19.26 -12.31
CA ALA A 221 -2.82 -19.90 -13.61
C ALA A 221 -4.15 -19.96 -14.37
N CYS A 222 -4.06 -20.04 -15.70
CA CYS A 222 -5.21 -20.20 -16.58
C CYS A 222 -4.92 -21.34 -17.55
N SER A 223 -5.86 -22.27 -17.67
CA SER A 223 -5.82 -23.33 -18.68
C SER A 223 -7.01 -23.20 -19.61
N HIS A 224 -6.74 -23.35 -20.91
CA HIS A 224 -7.76 -23.40 -21.97
C HIS A 224 -8.56 -24.71 -21.94
N THR A 225 -8.05 -25.76 -21.29
CA THR A 225 -8.72 -27.06 -21.16
C THR A 225 -9.81 -27.07 -20.07
N CYS A 226 -9.83 -26.08 -19.18
CA CYS A 226 -10.84 -26.00 -18.11
C CYS A 226 -12.19 -25.54 -18.64
N THR A 227 -13.26 -26.21 -18.19
CA THR A 227 -14.64 -25.79 -18.40
C THR A 227 -15.11 -24.89 -17.24
N PRO A 228 -16.20 -24.12 -17.40
CA PRO A 228 -16.79 -23.36 -16.29
C PRO A 228 -17.17 -24.22 -15.08
N CYS A 229 -17.34 -25.53 -15.28
CA CYS A 229 -17.71 -26.49 -14.23
C CYS A 229 -16.50 -27.17 -13.58
N SER A 230 -15.26 -26.93 -14.05
CA SER A 230 -14.06 -27.62 -13.55
C SER A 230 -13.84 -27.52 -12.04
N TRP A 231 -14.30 -26.43 -11.41
CA TRP A 231 -14.19 -26.23 -9.96
C TRP A 231 -15.55 -26.21 -9.25
N GLY A 232 -16.63 -26.63 -9.91
CA GLY A 232 -17.99 -26.49 -9.38
C GLY A 232 -18.48 -25.04 -9.28
N PRO A 233 -19.60 -24.81 -8.57
CA PRO A 233 -20.25 -23.49 -8.51
C PRO A 233 -19.41 -22.46 -7.77
N ILE A 234 -19.72 -21.17 -8.01
CA ILE A 234 -19.10 -20.05 -7.30
C ILE A 234 -19.43 -20.14 -5.81
N PHE A 235 -18.41 -20.01 -4.97
CA PHE A 235 -18.59 -20.04 -3.52
C PHE A 235 -18.96 -18.65 -2.99
N THR A 236 -20.03 -18.56 -2.21
CA THR A 236 -20.53 -17.30 -1.64
C THR A 236 -20.38 -17.21 -0.12
N GLY A 237 -19.88 -18.27 0.52
CA GLY A 237 -19.63 -18.32 1.96
C GLY A 237 -20.56 -19.21 2.77
N ASP A 238 -21.62 -19.78 2.17
CA ASP A 238 -22.62 -20.58 2.90
C ASP A 238 -22.39 -22.09 2.71
N LYS A 239 -22.77 -22.62 1.55
CA LYS A 239 -22.71 -24.05 1.25
C LYS A 239 -21.35 -24.41 0.65
N PHE A 240 -20.57 -25.21 1.37
CA PHE A 240 -19.35 -25.83 0.86
C PHE A 240 -19.46 -27.35 0.93
N ARG A 241 -18.81 -28.06 -0.01
CA ARG A 241 -18.71 -29.52 0.05
C ARG A 241 -17.82 -29.91 1.24
N PRO A 242 -18.28 -30.79 2.15
CA PRO A 242 -17.44 -31.34 3.21
C PRO A 242 -16.13 -31.91 2.66
N LEU A 243 -15.09 -31.94 3.48
CA LEU A 243 -13.83 -32.57 3.07
C LEU A 243 -14.06 -34.08 2.86
N THR A 244 -13.50 -34.63 1.78
CA THR A 244 -13.45 -36.09 1.59
C THR A 244 -12.48 -36.70 2.59
N ARG A 245 -12.55 -38.02 2.79
CA ARG A 245 -11.60 -38.73 3.68
C ARG A 245 -10.14 -38.49 3.28
N GLU A 246 -9.85 -38.47 1.97
CA GLU A 246 -8.51 -38.18 1.47
C GLU A 246 -8.06 -36.75 1.75
N GLU A 247 -8.96 -35.78 1.62
CA GLU A 247 -8.68 -34.38 1.90
C GLU A 247 -8.44 -34.15 3.40
N GLU A 248 -9.23 -34.78 4.27
CA GLU A 248 -9.01 -34.72 5.73
C GLU A 248 -7.69 -35.38 6.11
N GLN A 249 -7.37 -36.55 5.53
CA GLN A 249 -6.09 -37.22 5.78
C GLN A 249 -4.90 -36.36 5.34
N ALA A 250 -4.96 -35.75 4.16
CA ALA A 250 -3.91 -34.85 3.68
C ALA A 250 -3.80 -33.60 4.55
N ARG A 251 -4.92 -33.13 5.13
CA ARG A 251 -4.94 -31.99 6.03
C ARG A 251 -4.32 -32.33 7.40
N LEU A 252 -4.60 -33.52 7.95
CA LEU A 252 -3.91 -34.05 9.13
C LEU A 252 -2.40 -34.12 8.90
N GLN A 253 -1.98 -34.54 7.70
CA GLN A 253 -0.56 -34.56 7.30
C GLN A 253 0.13 -33.18 7.31
N ILE A 254 -0.63 -32.07 7.24
CA ILE A 254 -0.08 -30.71 7.41
C ILE A 254 0.24 -30.45 8.88
N GLU A 255 -0.65 -30.89 9.78
CA GLU A 255 -0.58 -30.61 11.22
C GLU A 255 0.53 -31.44 11.90
N ASP A 256 0.55 -32.74 11.65
CA ASP A 256 1.55 -33.65 12.19
C ASP A 256 2.87 -33.66 11.38
N ARG A 257 2.86 -33.08 10.16
CA ARG A 257 3.97 -33.09 9.19
C ARG A 257 4.40 -34.53 8.82
N SER A 258 3.47 -35.48 8.81
CA SER A 258 3.75 -36.93 8.68
C SER A 258 3.81 -37.45 7.25
N MET A 259 3.56 -36.62 6.24
CA MET A 259 3.68 -37.07 4.84
C MET A 259 5.08 -37.62 4.57
N ARG A 260 5.16 -38.84 4.01
CA ARG A 260 6.44 -39.49 3.70
C ARG A 260 7.30 -38.61 2.79
N ILE A 261 8.54 -38.35 3.19
CA ILE A 261 9.46 -37.40 2.52
C ILE A 261 9.59 -37.70 1.03
N SER A 262 9.76 -38.98 0.64
CA SER A 262 9.88 -39.37 -0.77
C SER A 262 8.64 -39.04 -1.61
N ILE A 263 7.45 -39.07 -1.01
CA ILE A 263 6.19 -38.68 -1.66
C ILE A 263 6.12 -37.15 -1.74
N ALA A 264 6.44 -36.46 -0.65
CA ALA A 264 6.42 -35.01 -0.58
C ALA A 264 7.37 -34.37 -1.60
N GLU A 265 8.62 -34.85 -1.70
CA GLU A 265 9.60 -34.38 -2.69
C GLU A 265 9.15 -34.65 -4.13
N LYS A 266 8.49 -35.79 -4.39
CA LYS A 266 7.90 -36.09 -5.69
C LYS A 266 6.81 -35.08 -6.05
N ILE A 267 5.89 -34.79 -5.11
CA ILE A 267 4.83 -33.78 -5.32
C ILE A 267 5.45 -32.42 -5.61
N LEU A 268 6.44 -31.99 -4.82
CA LEU A 268 7.06 -30.68 -4.98
C LEU A 268 7.91 -30.56 -6.25
N SER A 269 8.57 -31.63 -6.69
CA SER A 269 9.35 -31.62 -7.94
C SER A 269 8.49 -31.62 -9.20
N GLN A 270 7.24 -32.11 -9.09
CA GLN A 270 6.25 -32.11 -10.17
C GLN A 270 5.36 -30.85 -10.17
N LEU A 271 5.61 -29.86 -9.29
CA LEU A 271 4.87 -28.61 -9.26
C LEU A 271 5.10 -27.79 -10.53
N ASP A 272 4.08 -27.71 -11.37
CA ASP A 272 4.02 -26.73 -12.45
C ASP A 272 3.13 -25.54 -12.04
N ALA A 273 3.74 -24.36 -11.93
CA ALA A 273 3.06 -23.12 -11.58
C ALA A 273 2.18 -22.55 -12.71
N THR A 274 2.35 -23.02 -13.95
CA THR A 274 1.59 -22.58 -15.13
C THR A 274 0.27 -23.34 -15.30
N VAL A 275 0.13 -24.47 -14.59
CA VAL A 275 -1.07 -25.31 -14.60
C VAL A 275 -1.89 -25.02 -13.34
N PRO A 276 -3.21 -24.76 -13.43
CA PRO A 276 -4.04 -24.53 -12.26
C PRO A 276 -4.18 -25.80 -11.41
N PHE A 277 -4.65 -25.64 -10.17
CA PHE A 277 -5.20 -26.79 -9.44
C PHE A 277 -6.52 -27.21 -10.09
N PHE A 278 -6.72 -28.49 -10.35
CA PHE A 278 -7.99 -29.02 -10.83
C PHE A 278 -8.84 -29.51 -9.68
N GLU A 279 -8.20 -30.09 -8.66
CA GLU A 279 -8.89 -30.65 -7.50
C GLU A 279 -8.42 -30.02 -6.20
N ARG A 280 -9.34 -29.93 -5.24
CA ARG A 280 -9.04 -29.43 -3.89
C ARG A 280 -7.97 -30.26 -3.19
N ILE A 281 -7.93 -31.57 -3.42
CA ILE A 281 -6.92 -32.47 -2.84
C ILE A 281 -5.50 -32.14 -3.31
N GLU A 282 -5.29 -31.71 -4.56
CA GLU A 282 -3.96 -31.35 -5.08
C GLU A 282 -3.36 -30.18 -4.30
N TRP A 283 -4.19 -29.18 -3.98
CA TRP A 283 -3.82 -28.06 -3.14
C TRP A 283 -3.44 -28.50 -1.72
N ILE A 284 -4.29 -29.29 -1.07
CA ILE A 284 -4.07 -29.76 0.30
C ILE A 284 -2.80 -30.63 0.38
N ARG A 285 -2.60 -31.55 -0.59
CA ARG A 285 -1.40 -32.38 -0.69
C ARG A 285 -0.14 -31.56 -0.93
N SER A 286 -0.22 -30.49 -1.74
CA SER A 286 0.93 -29.59 -1.97
C SER A 286 1.35 -28.88 -0.68
N LEU A 287 0.39 -28.47 0.16
CA LEU A 287 0.68 -27.89 1.47
C LEU A 287 1.26 -28.90 2.45
N ALA A 288 0.73 -30.13 2.47
CA ALA A 288 1.25 -31.21 3.31
C ALA A 288 2.68 -31.59 2.91
N ALA A 289 2.96 -31.64 1.60
CA ALA A 289 4.31 -31.89 1.08
C ALA A 289 5.29 -30.79 1.50
N LEU A 290 4.90 -29.52 1.42
CA LEU A 290 5.70 -28.40 1.91
C LEU A 290 5.97 -28.53 3.42
N ALA A 291 4.95 -28.83 4.23
CA ALA A 291 5.07 -28.97 5.67
C ALA A 291 6.02 -30.10 6.08
N ALA A 292 6.00 -31.22 5.34
CA ALA A 292 6.90 -32.34 5.57
C ALA A 292 8.36 -32.06 5.16
N VAL A 293 8.59 -31.50 3.96
CA VAL A 293 9.96 -31.27 3.42
C VAL A 293 10.67 -30.12 4.13
N ARG A 294 9.93 -29.13 4.63
CA ARG A 294 10.48 -27.93 5.28
C ARG A 294 10.07 -27.81 6.75
N ARG A 295 10.06 -28.94 7.46
CA ARG A 295 9.61 -29.04 8.86
C ARG A 295 10.17 -27.95 9.78
N SER A 296 11.47 -27.70 9.74
CA SER A 296 12.12 -26.72 10.61
C SER A 296 11.66 -25.28 10.35
N GLU A 297 11.42 -24.91 9.09
CA GLU A 297 10.94 -23.57 8.72
C GLU A 297 9.45 -23.41 9.06
N VAL A 298 8.63 -24.44 8.85
CA VAL A 298 7.18 -24.35 9.12
C VAL A 298 6.83 -24.40 10.61
N GLU A 299 7.77 -24.82 11.47
CA GLU A 299 7.66 -24.77 12.93
C GLU A 299 7.90 -23.38 13.51
N CYS A 300 8.45 -22.44 12.73
CA CYS A 300 8.65 -21.06 13.17
C CYS A 300 7.31 -20.37 13.45
N VAL A 301 7.31 -19.55 14.50
CA VAL A 301 6.16 -18.71 14.87
C VAL A 301 6.11 -17.48 13.98
N VAL A 302 4.94 -17.24 13.40
CA VAL A 302 4.68 -16.05 12.59
C VAL A 302 4.23 -14.89 13.48
N PRO A 303 4.96 -13.77 13.53
CA PRO A 303 4.56 -12.61 14.31
C PRO A 303 3.31 -11.95 13.72
N GLY A 304 2.42 -11.46 14.59
CA GLY A 304 1.09 -10.97 14.22
C GLY A 304 0.01 -12.00 14.60
N PRO A 305 -0.20 -13.07 13.81
CA PRO A 305 -1.12 -14.15 14.18
C PRO A 305 -0.70 -14.92 15.44
N ASN A 306 0.60 -14.89 15.79
CA ASN A 306 1.21 -15.65 16.89
C ASN A 306 0.93 -17.17 16.79
N ARG A 307 1.06 -17.70 15.57
CA ARG A 307 0.80 -19.10 15.21
C ARG A 307 1.98 -19.67 14.45
N LYS A 308 2.19 -20.99 14.52
CA LYS A 308 3.22 -21.64 13.73
C LYS A 308 2.83 -21.62 12.25
N MET A 309 3.82 -21.57 11.35
CA MET A 309 3.54 -21.51 9.91
C MET A 309 2.72 -22.73 9.43
N PHE A 310 2.95 -23.95 9.94
CA PHE A 310 2.13 -25.10 9.57
C PHE A 310 0.66 -24.95 10.00
N GLU A 311 0.36 -24.26 11.10
CA GLU A 311 -1.01 -24.00 11.54
C GLU A 311 -1.73 -23.03 10.59
N LEU A 312 -0.99 -22.08 10.00
CA LEU A 312 -1.51 -21.21 8.96
C LEU A 312 -1.80 -21.99 7.67
N LEU A 313 -0.90 -22.91 7.27
CA LEU A 313 -1.13 -23.81 6.13
C LEU A 313 -2.36 -24.71 6.38
N HIS A 314 -2.47 -25.27 7.58
CA HIS A 314 -3.62 -26.08 7.99
C HIS A 314 -4.95 -25.30 7.96
N THR A 315 -4.92 -24.03 8.34
CA THR A 315 -6.07 -23.12 8.23
C THR A 315 -6.38 -22.82 6.77
N ALA A 316 -5.36 -22.60 5.93
CA ALA A 316 -5.51 -22.37 4.49
C ALA A 316 -6.13 -23.57 3.75
N ALA A 317 -5.88 -24.79 4.25
CA ALA A 317 -6.46 -26.04 3.76
C ALA A 317 -7.88 -26.32 4.26
N ALA A 318 -8.47 -25.48 5.12
CA ALA A 318 -9.85 -25.66 5.55
C ALA A 318 -10.82 -25.58 4.36
N GLY A 319 -11.87 -26.39 4.37
CA GLY A 319 -12.84 -26.49 3.27
C GLY A 319 -13.36 -25.13 2.78
N PRO A 320 -14.02 -24.32 3.64
CA PRO A 320 -14.52 -23.01 3.23
C PRO A 320 -13.43 -22.05 2.73
N ARG A 321 -12.25 -22.08 3.36
CA ARG A 321 -11.13 -21.19 2.97
C ARG A 321 -10.56 -21.58 1.62
N THR A 322 -10.48 -22.86 1.32
CA THR A 322 -10.06 -23.37 0.02
C THR A 322 -11.03 -22.97 -1.08
N GLU A 323 -12.34 -23.02 -0.82
CA GLU A 323 -13.34 -22.59 -1.80
C GLU A 323 -13.19 -21.10 -2.18
N TRP A 324 -12.79 -20.24 -1.22
CA TRP A 324 -12.45 -18.85 -1.52
C TRP A 324 -11.19 -18.70 -2.37
N TYR A 325 -10.18 -19.56 -2.22
CA TYR A 325 -9.02 -19.59 -3.13
C TYR A 325 -9.42 -20.08 -4.53
N LEU A 326 -10.25 -21.13 -4.63
CA LEU A 326 -10.76 -21.65 -5.89
C LEU A 326 -11.62 -20.62 -6.64
N ASN A 327 -12.28 -19.68 -5.94
CA ASN A 327 -12.94 -18.55 -6.58
C ASN A 327 -11.98 -17.69 -7.42
N ASN A 328 -10.67 -17.67 -7.12
CA ASN A 328 -9.68 -16.97 -7.96
C ASN A 328 -9.56 -17.64 -9.35
N LEU A 329 -9.54 -18.98 -9.39
CA LEU A 329 -9.54 -19.75 -10.63
C LEU A 329 -10.84 -19.53 -11.42
N ARG A 330 -11.99 -19.60 -10.74
CA ARG A 330 -13.31 -19.32 -11.32
C ARG A 330 -13.36 -17.91 -11.92
N MET A 331 -12.86 -16.92 -11.18
CA MET A 331 -12.78 -15.52 -11.62
C MET A 331 -11.92 -15.37 -12.86
N ARG A 332 -10.68 -15.87 -12.85
CA ARG A 332 -9.74 -15.71 -13.96
C ARG A 332 -10.24 -16.39 -15.22
N ARG A 333 -10.88 -17.56 -15.11
CA ARG A 333 -11.48 -18.27 -16.24
C ARG A 333 -12.66 -17.51 -16.87
N ALA A 334 -13.42 -16.77 -16.05
CA ALA A 334 -14.57 -15.98 -16.48
C ALA A 334 -14.17 -14.63 -17.13
N ILE A 335 -12.90 -14.23 -17.01
CA ILE A 335 -12.35 -13.03 -17.64
C ILE A 335 -11.78 -13.40 -19.01
N SER A 336 -12.07 -12.59 -20.04
CA SER A 336 -11.49 -12.81 -21.37
C SER A 336 -9.96 -12.70 -21.32
N PRO A 337 -9.21 -13.45 -22.15
CA PRO A 337 -7.74 -13.41 -22.14
C PRO A 337 -7.17 -11.99 -22.30
N SER A 338 -7.79 -11.17 -23.15
CA SER A 338 -7.42 -9.77 -23.38
C SER A 338 -7.58 -8.87 -22.15
N ARG A 339 -8.54 -9.17 -21.27
CA ARG A 339 -8.77 -8.43 -20.02
C ARG A 339 -7.94 -9.00 -18.88
N LEU A 340 -7.68 -10.30 -18.90
CA LEU A 340 -6.91 -11.00 -17.88
C LEU A 340 -5.45 -10.51 -17.81
N SER A 341 -4.86 -10.16 -18.95
CA SER A 341 -3.50 -9.58 -19.00
C SER A 341 -3.35 -8.28 -18.21
N LEU A 342 -4.46 -7.57 -17.97
CA LEU A 342 -4.48 -6.36 -17.16
C LEU A 342 -4.62 -6.69 -15.67
N VAL A 343 -5.24 -7.81 -15.31
CA VAL A 343 -5.58 -8.16 -13.93
C VAL A 343 -4.31 -8.51 -13.14
N PRO A 344 -4.01 -7.78 -12.04
CA PRO A 344 -2.85 -8.11 -11.22
C PRO A 344 -3.00 -9.48 -10.55
N VAL A 345 -1.88 -10.03 -10.09
CA VAL A 345 -1.88 -11.28 -9.31
C VAL A 345 -2.38 -10.96 -7.90
N GLY A 346 -3.65 -11.28 -7.65
CA GLY A 346 -4.24 -11.08 -6.33
C GLY A 346 -4.20 -9.62 -5.91
N THR A 347 -3.75 -9.37 -4.68
CA THR A 347 -3.72 -8.01 -4.09
C THR A 347 -2.38 -7.29 -4.28
N THR A 348 -1.42 -7.89 -4.97
CA THR A 348 -0.03 -7.41 -5.06
C THR A 348 0.13 -5.94 -5.50
N SER A 349 -0.69 -5.49 -6.45
CA SER A 349 -0.70 -4.07 -6.88
C SER A 349 -1.13 -3.12 -5.76
N ASN A 350 -2.02 -3.58 -4.88
CA ASN A 350 -2.46 -2.84 -3.71
C ASN A 350 -1.40 -2.83 -2.61
N GLU A 351 -0.72 -3.96 -2.39
CA GLU A 351 0.42 -4.02 -1.46
C GLU A 351 1.56 -3.07 -1.85
N ALA A 352 1.84 -2.96 -3.16
CA ALA A 352 2.79 -1.98 -3.67
C ALA A 352 2.35 -0.54 -3.37
N LEU A 353 1.06 -0.23 -3.53
CA LEU A 353 0.49 1.07 -3.16
C LEU A 353 0.62 1.34 -1.66
N HIS A 354 0.35 0.36 -0.80
CA HIS A 354 0.53 0.50 0.65
C HIS A 354 1.99 0.73 1.04
N HIS A 355 2.95 0.11 0.35
CA HIS A 355 4.36 0.40 0.56
C HIS A 355 4.72 1.85 0.21
N GLU A 356 4.16 2.39 -0.87
CA GLU A 356 4.34 3.80 -1.24
C GLU A 356 3.71 4.76 -0.23
N ILE A 357 2.47 4.47 0.22
CA ILE A 357 1.78 5.21 1.29
C ILE A 357 2.69 5.25 2.52
N ASN A 358 3.14 4.09 2.99
CA ASN A 358 3.99 3.98 4.17
C ASN A 358 5.31 4.75 4.02
N ASN A 359 5.91 4.78 2.83
CA ASN A 359 7.10 5.57 2.57
C ASN A 359 6.81 7.08 2.62
N TRP A 360 5.66 7.51 2.09
CA TRP A 360 5.28 8.92 2.12
C TRP A 360 4.98 9.42 3.54
N PHE A 361 4.45 8.54 4.39
CA PHE A 361 4.16 8.84 5.79
C PHE A 361 5.29 8.46 6.76
N ARG A 362 6.44 7.97 6.28
CA ARG A 362 7.51 7.37 7.11
C ARG A 362 8.02 8.26 8.23
N GLU A 363 8.10 9.57 7.98
CA GLU A 363 8.61 10.56 8.93
C GLU A 363 7.50 11.13 9.84
N THR A 364 6.23 10.80 9.56
CA THR A 364 5.08 11.35 10.28
C THR A 364 4.55 10.36 11.30
N GLN A 365 4.76 10.63 12.59
CA GLN A 365 4.34 9.71 13.67
C GLN A 365 2.85 9.81 14.02
N LYS A 366 2.24 10.99 13.87
CA LYS A 366 0.82 11.24 14.15
C LYS A 366 0.28 12.25 13.16
N LEU A 367 -0.93 12.01 12.67
CA LEU A 367 -1.65 12.91 11.77
C LEU A 367 -3.06 13.14 12.29
N HIS A 368 -3.52 14.38 12.14
CA HIS A 368 -4.94 14.67 12.27
C HIS A 368 -5.71 14.02 11.11
N LYS A 369 -6.94 13.57 11.36
CA LYS A 369 -7.79 12.92 10.35
C LYS A 369 -7.91 13.77 9.07
N THR A 370 -8.26 15.05 9.21
CA THR A 370 -8.39 15.97 8.07
C THR A 370 -7.09 16.12 7.27
N THR A 371 -5.93 16.10 7.93
CA THR A 371 -4.62 16.14 7.25
C THR A 371 -4.32 14.82 6.54
N LEU A 372 -4.69 13.69 7.14
CA LEU A 372 -4.58 12.38 6.50
C LEU A 372 -5.46 12.33 5.25
N GLU A 373 -6.73 12.72 5.35
CA GLU A 373 -7.69 12.77 4.23
C GLU A 373 -7.20 13.68 3.10
N LEU A 374 -6.68 14.87 3.42
CA LEU A 374 -6.11 15.78 2.43
C LEU A 374 -4.90 15.15 1.71
N LYS A 375 -3.97 14.55 2.46
CA LYS A 375 -2.79 13.88 1.86
C LYS A 375 -3.19 12.70 0.99
N LEU A 376 -4.14 11.87 1.43
CA LEU A 376 -4.68 10.76 0.65
C LEU A 376 -5.39 11.27 -0.62
N SER A 377 -6.09 12.40 -0.55
CA SER A 377 -6.73 13.02 -1.71
C SER A 377 -5.71 13.50 -2.75
N ILE A 378 -4.64 14.17 -2.30
CA ILE A 378 -3.52 14.58 -3.16
C ILE A 378 -2.87 13.35 -3.82
N MET A 379 -2.66 12.27 -3.06
CA MET A 379 -2.14 11.01 -3.58
C MET A 379 -3.02 10.42 -4.67
N SER A 380 -4.31 10.30 -4.36
CA SER A 380 -5.31 9.72 -5.24
C SER A 380 -5.38 10.50 -6.55
N PHE A 381 -5.37 11.83 -6.49
CA PHE A 381 -5.33 12.68 -7.66
C PHE A 381 -4.07 12.46 -8.51
N GLY A 382 -2.88 12.46 -7.90
CA GLY A 382 -1.63 12.25 -8.63
C GLY A 382 -1.61 10.89 -9.36
N LYS A 383 -2.09 9.85 -8.69
CA LYS A 383 -2.22 8.50 -9.26
C LYS A 383 -3.21 8.47 -10.42
N LEU A 384 -4.37 9.11 -10.26
CA LEU A 384 -5.40 9.19 -11.31
C LEU A 384 -4.93 9.97 -12.53
N LEU A 385 -4.27 11.12 -12.33
CA LEU A 385 -3.75 11.95 -13.42
C LEU A 385 -2.68 11.20 -14.23
N THR A 386 -1.76 10.53 -13.54
CA THR A 386 -0.71 9.71 -14.17
C THR A 386 -1.31 8.56 -14.95
N HIS A 387 -2.25 7.83 -14.34
CA HIS A 387 -2.92 6.71 -14.97
C HIS A 387 -3.68 7.16 -16.23
N ASN A 388 -4.44 8.26 -16.13
CA ASN A 388 -5.17 8.84 -17.25
C ASN A 388 -4.24 9.26 -18.39
N THR A 389 -3.16 9.97 -18.09
CA THR A 389 -2.19 10.41 -19.10
C THR A 389 -1.54 9.23 -19.81
N ALA A 390 -1.13 8.22 -19.05
CA ALA A 390 -0.58 6.98 -19.58
C ALA A 390 -1.56 6.26 -20.51
N LEU A 391 -2.88 6.35 -20.29
CA LEU A 391 -3.86 5.71 -21.18
C LEU A 391 -3.86 6.31 -22.59
N TYR A 392 -3.75 7.65 -22.70
CA TYR A 392 -3.86 8.34 -23.98
C TYR A 392 -2.52 8.51 -24.72
N TRP A 393 -1.40 8.53 -24.01
CA TRP A 393 -0.09 8.82 -24.60
C TRP A 393 0.91 7.68 -24.39
N THR A 394 1.27 6.99 -25.47
CA THR A 394 2.18 5.83 -25.45
C THR A 394 3.56 6.14 -24.87
N THR A 395 4.07 7.34 -25.10
CA THR A 395 5.35 7.82 -24.55
C THR A 395 5.29 7.97 -23.04
N THR A 396 4.19 8.50 -22.50
CA THR A 396 4.03 8.68 -21.04
C THR A 396 3.87 7.36 -20.29
N ARG A 397 3.45 6.27 -20.95
CA ARG A 397 3.44 4.91 -20.37
C ARG A 397 4.82 4.40 -19.98
N GLN A 398 5.86 4.90 -20.64
CA GLN A 398 7.25 4.48 -20.40
C GLN A 398 7.94 5.35 -19.35
N MET A 399 7.25 6.36 -18.82
CA MET A 399 7.79 7.33 -17.88
C MET A 399 7.41 6.97 -16.46
N SER A 400 8.24 7.38 -15.50
CA SER A 400 7.89 7.28 -14.09
C SER A 400 6.73 8.22 -13.75
N GLU A 401 5.95 7.89 -12.72
CA GLU A 401 4.83 8.71 -12.27
C GLU A 401 5.22 10.17 -12.00
N ALA A 402 6.36 10.38 -11.34
CA ALA A 402 6.86 11.73 -11.04
C ALA A 402 7.12 12.53 -12.34
N GLU A 403 7.59 11.88 -13.40
CA GLU A 403 7.83 12.52 -14.69
C GLU A 403 6.53 12.80 -15.45
N VAL A 404 5.54 11.90 -15.37
CA VAL A 404 4.21 12.13 -15.95
C VAL A 404 3.51 13.30 -15.25
N LEU A 405 3.55 13.34 -13.91
CA LEU A 405 3.02 14.47 -13.13
C LEU A 405 3.74 15.77 -13.47
N ALA A 406 5.06 15.76 -13.52
CA ALA A 406 5.83 16.94 -13.90
C ALA A 406 5.46 17.44 -15.31
N ARG A 407 5.28 16.53 -16.27
CA ARG A 407 4.93 16.89 -17.66
C ARG A 407 3.49 17.36 -17.83
N THR A 408 2.55 16.75 -17.10
CA THR A 408 1.13 17.14 -17.14
C THR A 408 0.86 18.45 -16.43
N ALA A 409 1.65 18.77 -15.40
CA ALA A 409 1.57 20.05 -14.70
C ALA A 409 2.43 21.15 -15.34
N SER A 410 3.36 20.82 -16.24
CA SER A 410 4.21 21.79 -16.94
C SER A 410 3.55 22.36 -18.18
N VAL A 411 3.85 23.62 -18.49
CA VAL A 411 3.56 24.22 -19.80
C VAL A 411 4.26 23.40 -20.89
N ALA A 412 3.58 23.15 -22.00
CA ALA A 412 4.15 22.43 -23.14
C ALA A 412 5.51 23.03 -23.51
N LEU A 413 6.56 22.20 -23.41
CA LEU A 413 7.94 22.61 -23.68
C LEU A 413 8.15 23.03 -25.14
N TRP A 414 7.28 22.56 -26.03
CA TRP A 414 7.31 22.83 -27.45
C TRP A 414 5.96 23.30 -27.95
N SER A 415 5.96 24.29 -28.84
CA SER A 415 4.82 24.53 -29.71
C SER A 415 4.64 23.34 -30.68
N PRO A 416 3.44 23.13 -31.25
CA PRO A 416 3.22 22.09 -32.25
C PRO A 416 4.20 22.15 -33.42
N GLN A 417 4.58 23.36 -33.84
CA GLN A 417 5.56 23.58 -34.91
C GLN A 417 6.97 23.17 -34.49
N GLN A 418 7.39 23.49 -33.27
CA GLN A 418 8.70 23.08 -32.73
C GLN A 418 8.80 21.56 -32.58
N TRP A 419 7.70 20.88 -32.23
CA TRP A 419 7.66 19.42 -32.16
C TRP A 419 7.81 18.77 -33.54
N VAL A 420 7.09 19.26 -34.55
CA VAL A 420 7.20 18.76 -35.93
C VAL A 420 8.62 18.93 -36.46
N GLN A 421 9.20 20.13 -36.30
CA GLN A 421 10.58 20.40 -36.70
C GLN A 421 11.58 19.46 -36.00
N TRP A 422 11.42 19.23 -34.69
CA TRP A 422 12.29 18.32 -33.95
C TRP A 422 12.16 16.85 -34.40
N CYS A 423 10.94 16.39 -34.73
CA CYS A 423 10.71 15.06 -35.29
C CYS A 423 11.35 14.91 -36.68
N GLU A 424 11.27 15.93 -37.52
CA GLU A 424 11.90 15.96 -38.84
C GLU A 424 13.44 15.93 -38.73
N GLU A 425 14.02 16.72 -37.82
CA GLU A 425 15.46 16.72 -37.56
C GLU A 425 15.96 15.34 -37.08
N LEU A 426 15.19 14.63 -36.24
CA LEU A 426 15.49 13.27 -35.82
C LEU A 426 15.35 12.25 -36.95
N ALA A 427 14.35 12.38 -37.82
CA ALA A 427 14.13 11.48 -38.94
C ALA A 427 15.29 11.52 -39.95
N VAL A 428 15.97 12.67 -40.07
CA VAL A 428 17.16 12.86 -40.92
C VAL A 428 18.46 12.41 -40.25
N GLY A 429 18.38 11.85 -39.03
CA GLY A 429 19.54 11.28 -38.33
C GLY A 429 20.48 12.32 -37.71
N ARG A 430 20.03 13.57 -37.54
CA ARG A 430 20.80 14.54 -36.75
C ARG A 430 20.87 14.05 -35.31
N LYS A 431 22.10 13.94 -34.78
CA LYS A 431 22.32 13.72 -33.35
C LYS A 431 21.84 14.97 -32.61
N THR A 432 20.67 14.87 -31.98
CA THR A 432 20.20 15.91 -31.06
C THR A 432 21.20 16.05 -29.92
N GLU A 433 21.87 17.19 -29.85
CA GLU A 433 22.74 17.51 -28.73
C GLU A 433 21.92 17.65 -27.45
N LYS A 434 22.50 17.32 -26.30
CA LYS A 434 21.82 17.52 -25.02
C LYS A 434 21.57 19.02 -24.84
N ALA A 435 20.31 19.38 -24.60
CA ALA A 435 19.94 20.75 -24.30
C ALA A 435 20.77 21.30 -23.12
N THR A 436 21.39 22.46 -23.31
CA THR A 436 22.13 23.17 -22.27
C THR A 436 21.13 23.78 -21.29
N LEU A 437 20.78 23.02 -20.24
CA LEU A 437 19.86 23.50 -19.20
C LEU A 437 20.59 24.50 -18.29
N ASN A 438 19.93 25.61 -17.93
CA ASN A 438 20.48 26.66 -17.06
C ASN A 438 21.02 26.14 -15.72
N LEU A 439 20.48 25.03 -15.22
CA LEU A 439 20.91 24.39 -13.97
C LEU A 439 22.08 23.41 -14.13
N HIS A 440 22.46 23.09 -15.36
CA HIS A 440 23.51 22.11 -15.64
C HIS A 440 24.90 22.56 -15.13
N PRO A 441 25.34 23.83 -15.34
CA PRO A 441 26.59 24.32 -14.77
C PRO A 441 26.56 24.30 -13.23
N ARG A 442 25.43 24.66 -12.63
CA ARG A 442 25.24 24.69 -11.17
C ARG A 442 25.27 23.28 -10.56
N ARG A 443 24.60 22.30 -11.17
CA ARG A 443 24.67 20.88 -10.74
C ARG A 443 26.05 20.28 -10.96
N GLN A 444 26.77 20.68 -12.01
CA GLN A 444 28.17 20.27 -12.19
C GLN A 444 29.06 20.86 -11.10
N ALA A 445 28.87 22.12 -10.73
CA ALA A 445 29.57 22.76 -9.62
C ALA A 445 29.25 22.10 -8.28
N GLU A 446 27.98 21.79 -7.98
CA GLU A 446 27.59 21.04 -6.78
C GLU A 446 28.16 19.62 -6.76
N ARG A 447 28.13 18.90 -7.89
CA ARG A 447 28.76 17.57 -7.99
C ARG A 447 30.26 17.63 -7.76
N ARG A 448 30.94 18.66 -8.28
CA ARG A 448 32.37 18.90 -8.02
C ARG A 448 32.58 19.20 -6.54
N ALA A 449 31.83 20.12 -5.96
CA ALA A 449 31.89 20.45 -4.54
C ALA A 449 31.65 19.24 -3.61
N VAL A 450 30.68 18.37 -3.93
CA VAL A 450 30.42 17.13 -3.17
C VAL A 450 31.54 16.10 -3.35
N LYS A 451 32.20 16.07 -4.51
CA LYS A 451 33.34 15.19 -4.80
C LYS A 451 34.63 15.70 -4.13
N ASP A 452 34.77 17.02 -4.03
CA ASP A 452 35.90 17.73 -3.42
C ASP A 452 35.75 17.85 -1.89
N MET A 453 34.51 17.73 -1.37
CA MET A 453 34.29 17.48 0.05
C MET A 453 34.90 16.12 0.41
N LEU A 454 36.10 16.18 1.01
CA LEU A 454 36.77 15.05 1.65
C LEU A 454 35.76 14.20 2.40
N LYS A 455 35.54 12.99 1.90
CA LYS A 455 34.76 11.96 2.60
C LYS A 455 35.30 11.91 4.03
N LYS A 456 34.46 12.21 5.02
CA LYS A 456 34.78 11.91 6.44
C LYS A 456 35.32 10.48 6.46
N LYS A 457 36.61 10.32 6.78
CA LYS A 457 37.18 8.98 7.00
C LYS A 457 36.28 8.27 8.01
N PRO A 458 35.93 6.98 7.80
CA PRO A 458 35.27 6.21 8.85
C PRO A 458 36.13 6.32 10.12
N ALA A 459 35.47 6.50 11.26
CA ALA A 459 36.06 6.90 12.54
C ALA A 459 36.96 5.83 13.21
N ALA A 460 37.68 5.01 12.43
CA ALA A 460 38.44 3.86 12.92
C ALA A 460 39.97 3.99 12.74
N SER A 461 40.51 5.10 12.22
CA SER A 461 41.95 5.17 11.91
C SER A 461 42.61 6.50 12.25
N VAL A 462 42.53 6.96 13.50
CA VAL A 462 43.58 7.80 14.10
C VAL A 462 43.58 7.53 15.61
N GLY A 463 44.59 6.83 16.08
CA GLY A 463 44.88 6.75 17.51
C GLY A 463 45.43 8.09 17.98
N GLN A 464 44.85 8.65 19.04
CA GLN A 464 45.57 9.31 20.13
C GLN A 464 44.58 9.88 21.17
N ASP A 465 45.04 9.81 22.40
CA ASP A 465 44.38 10.12 23.66
C ASP A 465 43.59 11.43 23.72
N ARG A 466 42.27 11.33 23.85
CA ARG A 466 41.49 12.35 24.56
C ARG A 466 40.44 11.70 25.45
N LYS A 467 40.65 11.84 26.77
CA LYS A 467 39.71 11.49 27.84
C LYS A 467 38.31 11.96 27.49
N ARG A 468 37.40 11.02 27.18
CA ARG A 468 35.98 11.32 26.98
C ARG A 468 35.32 11.54 28.34
N ARG A 469 34.64 12.67 28.52
CA ARG A 469 33.68 12.88 29.61
C ARG A 469 32.53 11.89 29.42
N ILE A 470 32.34 11.04 30.43
CA ILE A 470 31.27 10.06 30.53
C ILE A 470 29.94 10.81 30.63
N THR A 471 29.01 10.51 29.74
CA THR A 471 27.59 10.87 29.89
C THR A 471 26.76 9.59 30.02
N PRO A 472 25.55 9.63 30.62
CA PRO A 472 24.76 8.44 30.94
C PRO A 472 24.38 7.56 29.74
N ASN A 473 24.55 8.05 28.51
CA ASN A 473 24.30 7.30 27.28
C ASN A 473 25.51 6.48 26.77
N THR A 474 26.59 6.39 27.56
CA THR A 474 27.75 5.53 27.29
C THR A 474 27.90 4.41 28.33
N LEU A 475 26.78 3.76 28.66
CA LEU A 475 26.84 2.43 29.26
C LEU A 475 27.23 1.42 28.17
N LEU A 476 28.37 0.78 28.38
CA LEU A 476 28.90 -0.33 27.58
C LEU A 476 27.83 -1.42 27.44
N ARG A 477 27.34 -1.65 26.21
CA ARG A 477 26.88 -2.99 25.85
C ARG A 477 28.13 -3.86 25.73
N GLN A 478 28.46 -4.53 26.81
CA GLN A 478 29.24 -5.76 26.72
C GLN A 478 28.44 -6.80 25.95
N ASP A 479 29.19 -7.64 25.26
CA ASP A 479 28.82 -8.89 24.61
C ASP A 479 28.62 -8.90 23.08
N ASN A 480 29.58 -9.61 22.49
CA ASN A 480 29.83 -9.91 21.12
C ASN A 480 28.70 -10.74 20.48
N LEU A 481 28.02 -10.19 19.48
CA LEU A 481 27.29 -11.00 18.50
C LEU A 481 28.09 -11.02 17.18
N ARG A 482 28.95 -12.04 17.06
CA ARG A 482 29.61 -12.41 15.80
C ARG A 482 28.55 -12.87 14.80
N ARG A 483 28.56 -12.32 13.58
CA ARG A 483 27.76 -12.86 12.47
C ARG A 483 28.33 -14.22 12.05
N ALA A 484 27.54 -15.28 12.19
CA ALA A 484 27.83 -16.56 11.58
C ALA A 484 27.84 -16.43 10.05
N GLY A 485 28.88 -16.95 9.38
CA GLY A 485 28.83 -17.27 7.94
C GLY A 485 29.89 -16.65 7.02
N VAL A 486 30.83 -15.82 7.50
CA VAL A 486 31.94 -15.36 6.64
C VAL A 486 33.10 -16.34 6.74
N ARG A 487 33.19 -17.30 5.81
CA ARG A 487 34.42 -18.10 5.62
C ARG A 487 35.50 -17.20 5.00
N GLY A 488 36.65 -17.09 5.67
CA GLY A 488 37.84 -16.44 5.11
C GLY A 488 38.38 -17.26 3.94
N ARG A 489 38.79 -16.59 2.86
CA ARG A 489 39.61 -17.20 1.81
C ARG A 489 40.97 -17.58 2.41
N ALA A 490 41.42 -18.82 2.15
CA ALA A 490 42.77 -19.24 2.47
C ALA A 490 43.80 -18.50 1.59
N PRO A 491 45.01 -18.21 2.10
CA PRO A 491 46.09 -17.65 1.30
C PRO A 491 46.64 -18.71 0.33
N VAL A 492 46.94 -18.28 -0.89
CA VAL A 492 47.63 -19.07 -1.91
C VAL A 492 49.13 -19.07 -1.58
N SER A 493 49.73 -20.25 -1.52
CA SER A 493 51.19 -20.47 -1.56
C SER A 493 51.67 -20.58 -2.99
#